data_AF-A0A291DX24-F1
#
_entry.id   AF-A0A291DX24-F1
#
_cell.length_a   1.000
_cell.length_b   1.000
_cell.length_c   1.000
_cell.angle_alpha   90.00
_cell.angle_beta   90.00
_cell.angle_gamma   90.00
#
_symmetry.space_group_name_H-M   'P 1'
#
loop_
_entity.id
_entity.type
_entity.pdbx_description
1 polymer ?
#
loop_
_entity_poly.entity_id
_entity_poly.type
_entity_poly.pdbx_seq_one_letter_code
_entity_poly.pdbx_strand_id
1 'polypeptide(L)'
;MQMSFLTDIPQFIFFTGKGGVGKTSLACATAVRLADSGKRTLLVSTDPASNVGQVFNQQIGHRIVAVAQVPGLDAMEVDPLAAAQAYRDRVLNPVRDQMPAEVVRSIEEQLSGSCTTEIAAFDEFTALLTSEILREKYQHIVFDTAPTGHTIRMLELPGAWSGYLEANPDAAANLGPLVGLEKQQHQYANAVTALADENLTRLVLVARAQISTLKEVSHTHDELAQLGLKHQHLAINGVLTPQPDEHDPLAQSILAREERALSEMPENLMSLPQTKLPLKSFNLVGVEALRALLNPEEEIITGSFIAEPWNDLALPPLSTLVEELSLAGNGLVMTMGKGGVGKTTLAASLAVSLASRGHNVHLTTSDPAAHLSYTLADAMPGLTVSRIDPKAETERYRRYVMDNQGKDLDDAGRAVLEEDLRSPCTEEIAVFQAFSRIIKEANDHFVIMDTAPTGHTLLLLDASGNYHKEMVRQMGNTEERYLTPIMQLQDPEQTKVIIVTLAETTPMLEAANLQDDLRRAEIEPWAWIINNSIAAARPSSPLLKARASREISIIQQIQNGHARRIALTPLQHEEPVGIERLKKLSGRR
;
A
#
# COMPACT_ATOMS: atom_id res chain seq x y z
N MET A 1 -10.85 -19.49 23.24
CA MET A 1 -10.34 -19.80 21.87
C MET A 1 -8.84 -20.02 21.97
N GLN A 2 -8.32 -21.12 21.41
CA GLN A 2 -6.88 -21.33 21.32
C GLN A 2 -6.36 -20.50 20.13
N MET A 3 -5.55 -19.46 20.41
CA MET A 3 -4.95 -18.63 19.37
C MET A 3 -3.71 -19.34 18.84
N SER A 4 -3.84 -20.04 17.71
CA SER A 4 -2.82 -20.93 17.16
C SER A 4 -1.47 -20.23 16.92
N PHE A 5 -1.47 -18.96 16.53
CA PHE A 5 -0.23 -18.24 16.25
C PHE A 5 0.56 -17.87 17.52
N LEU A 6 -0.07 -17.93 18.70
CA LEU A 6 0.54 -17.58 19.99
C LEU A 6 1.09 -18.79 20.76
N THR A 7 0.89 -20.01 20.27
CA THR A 7 1.42 -21.23 20.91
C THR A 7 2.80 -21.55 20.39
N ASP A 8 3.77 -21.79 21.28
CA ASP A 8 5.16 -22.14 20.92
C ASP A 8 5.75 -21.20 19.87
N ILE A 9 5.71 -19.89 20.15
CA ILE A 9 6.26 -18.87 19.25
C ILE A 9 7.78 -19.07 19.17
N PRO A 10 8.38 -19.16 17.96
CA PRO A 10 9.82 -19.23 17.82
C PRO A 10 10.48 -17.87 18.11
N GLN A 11 11.78 -17.74 17.87
CA GLN A 11 12.50 -16.51 18.17
C GLN A 11 12.00 -15.31 17.35
N PHE A 12 11.62 -15.52 16.09
CA PHE A 12 11.12 -14.49 15.19
C PHE A 12 9.66 -14.73 14.84
N ILE A 13 8.84 -13.68 14.93
CA ILE A 13 7.46 -13.71 14.44
C ILE A 13 7.17 -12.48 13.60
N PHE A 14 6.64 -12.71 12.39
CA PHE A 14 6.34 -11.67 11.41
C PHE A 14 4.85 -11.58 11.17
N PHE A 15 4.32 -10.37 11.04
CA PHE A 15 2.95 -10.13 10.62
C PHE A 15 2.94 -9.56 9.20
N THR A 16 2.16 -10.14 8.30
CA THR A 16 2.06 -9.68 6.89
C THR A 16 0.62 -9.62 6.42
N GLY A 17 0.37 -8.88 5.35
CA GLY A 17 -0.97 -8.60 4.81
C GLY A 17 -1.13 -7.16 4.38
N LYS A 18 -2.23 -6.88 3.67
CA LYS A 18 -2.53 -5.54 3.13
C LYS A 18 -2.62 -4.46 4.24
N GLY A 19 -2.61 -3.18 3.88
CA GLY A 19 -2.79 -2.10 4.86
C GLY A 19 -4.15 -2.14 5.56
N GLY A 20 -4.18 -1.71 6.83
CA GLY A 20 -5.42 -1.60 7.60
C GLY A 20 -6.03 -2.92 8.11
N VAL A 21 -5.45 -4.10 7.81
CA VAL A 21 -5.95 -5.39 8.35
C VAL A 21 -5.66 -5.59 9.84
N GLY A 22 -4.80 -4.75 10.43
CA GLY A 22 -4.43 -4.80 11.86
C GLY A 22 -3.11 -5.51 12.17
N LYS A 23 -2.16 -5.55 11.22
CA LYS A 23 -0.83 -6.14 11.44
C LYS A 23 -0.11 -5.58 12.66
N THR A 24 0.11 -4.26 12.69
CA THR A 24 0.79 -3.56 13.79
C THR A 24 0.06 -3.76 15.11
N SER A 25 -1.28 -3.73 15.11
CA SER A 25 -2.03 -3.97 16.34
C SER A 25 -1.85 -5.40 16.87
N LEU A 26 -1.85 -6.41 16.00
CA LEU A 26 -1.60 -7.80 16.41
C LEU A 26 -0.13 -8.00 16.83
N ALA A 27 0.82 -7.36 16.14
CA ALA A 27 2.23 -7.39 16.50
C ALA A 27 2.46 -6.78 17.89
N CYS A 28 1.94 -5.57 18.14
CA CYS A 28 1.99 -4.91 19.44
C CYS A 28 1.31 -5.76 20.53
N ALA A 29 0.10 -6.28 20.29
CA ALA A 29 -0.59 -7.11 21.28
C ALA A 29 0.16 -8.41 21.58
N THR A 30 0.79 -9.01 20.57
CA THR A 30 1.62 -10.21 20.73
C THR A 30 2.87 -9.89 21.55
N ALA A 31 3.54 -8.77 21.26
CA ALA A 31 4.71 -8.32 21.99
C ALA A 31 4.40 -8.00 23.47
N VAL A 32 3.27 -7.33 23.73
CA VAL A 32 2.76 -7.09 25.10
C VAL A 32 2.49 -8.40 25.81
N ARG A 33 1.78 -9.35 25.18
CA ARG A 33 1.49 -10.65 25.80
C ARG A 33 2.75 -11.44 26.14
N LEU A 34 3.76 -11.42 25.26
CA LEU A 34 5.03 -12.09 25.51
C LEU A 34 5.77 -11.46 26.69
N ALA A 35 5.85 -10.13 26.73
CA ALA A 35 6.44 -9.39 27.85
C ALA A 35 5.69 -9.63 29.17
N ASP A 36 4.36 -9.58 29.17
CA ASP A 36 3.52 -9.88 30.34
C ASP A 36 3.71 -11.34 30.83
N SER A 37 4.11 -12.26 29.95
CA SER A 37 4.48 -13.64 30.30
C SER A 37 5.94 -13.80 30.78
N GLY A 38 6.65 -12.69 31.00
CA GLY A 38 8.03 -12.65 31.49
C GLY A 38 9.09 -12.83 30.41
N LYS A 39 8.74 -12.75 29.12
CA LYS A 39 9.68 -12.90 28.00
C LYS A 39 10.32 -11.57 27.64
N ARG A 40 11.64 -11.56 27.50
CA ARG A 40 12.38 -10.39 26.95
C ARG A 40 12.03 -10.28 25.46
N THR A 41 11.34 -9.21 25.08
CA THR A 41 10.73 -9.08 23.76
C THR A 41 11.18 -7.78 23.10
N LEU A 42 11.50 -7.83 21.82
CA LEU A 42 11.75 -6.65 20.98
C LEU A 42 10.65 -6.55 19.93
N LEU A 43 9.98 -5.40 19.86
CA LEU A 43 9.08 -5.05 18.75
C LEU A 43 9.82 -4.20 17.74
N VAL A 44 9.78 -4.60 16.47
CA VAL A 44 10.38 -3.88 15.36
C VAL A 44 9.25 -3.50 14.39
N SER A 45 9.12 -2.21 14.12
CA SER A 45 8.33 -1.75 13.00
C SER A 45 9.20 -1.48 11.79
N THR A 46 8.80 -2.00 10.63
CA THR A 46 9.44 -1.68 9.35
C THR A 46 8.46 -1.00 8.38
N ASP A 47 7.27 -0.63 8.86
CA ASP A 47 6.28 0.09 8.07
C ASP A 47 6.73 1.56 7.91
N PRO A 48 6.86 2.10 6.68
CA PRO A 48 7.18 3.51 6.44
C PRO A 48 6.17 4.48 7.09
N ALA A 49 4.93 4.03 7.31
CA ALA A 49 3.90 4.80 8.00
C ALA A 49 3.67 4.26 9.43
N SER A 50 4.74 3.81 10.10
CA SER A 50 4.67 3.21 11.43
C SER A 50 3.86 4.09 12.39
N ASN A 51 3.03 3.43 13.19
CA ASN A 51 2.26 4.05 14.25
C ASN A 51 2.50 3.36 15.60
N VAL A 52 3.59 2.62 15.74
CA VAL A 52 3.93 1.90 16.99
C VAL A 52 4.09 2.88 18.13
N GLY A 53 4.79 4.00 17.92
CA GLY A 53 4.87 5.07 18.91
C GLY A 53 3.51 5.61 19.37
N GLN A 54 2.56 5.76 18.45
CA GLN A 54 1.20 6.20 18.78
C GLN A 54 0.43 5.12 19.57
N VAL A 55 0.57 3.84 19.21
CA VAL A 55 -0.07 2.72 19.90
C VAL A 55 0.39 2.65 21.36
N PHE A 56 1.67 2.87 21.64
CA PHE A 56 2.22 2.88 23.01
C PHE A 56 2.17 4.25 23.70
N ASN A 57 1.71 5.29 23.01
CA ASN A 57 1.76 6.68 23.47
C ASN A 57 3.18 7.08 23.95
N GLN A 58 4.19 6.72 23.17
CA GLN A 58 5.60 6.94 23.44
C GLN A 58 6.34 7.24 22.14
N GLN A 59 7.31 8.15 22.15
CA GLN A 59 8.16 8.34 20.98
C GLN A 59 9.09 7.14 20.79
N ILE A 60 8.99 6.48 19.64
CA ILE A 60 9.82 5.35 19.22
C ILE A 60 10.44 5.74 17.87
N GLY A 61 11.67 5.32 17.61
CA GLY A 61 12.38 5.63 16.37
C GLY A 61 13.45 4.59 16.10
N HIS A 62 14.48 4.96 15.32
CA HIS A 62 15.56 4.04 14.90
C HIS A 62 16.39 3.43 16.04
N ARG A 63 16.29 3.94 17.27
CA ARG A 63 16.97 3.39 18.43
C ARG A 63 16.03 2.50 19.23
N ILE A 64 16.55 1.36 19.65
CA ILE A 64 15.87 0.48 20.60
C ILE A 64 15.66 1.23 21.92
N VAL A 65 14.40 1.38 22.32
CA VAL A 65 13.98 2.01 23.58
C VAL A 65 13.03 1.08 24.35
N ALA A 66 13.11 1.11 25.67
CA ALA A 66 12.14 0.38 26.50
C ALA A 66 10.75 1.00 26.38
N VAL A 67 9.72 0.16 26.27
CA VAL A 67 8.32 0.60 26.32
C VAL A 67 7.94 0.81 27.79
N ALA A 68 7.79 2.08 28.20
CA ALA A 68 7.70 2.45 29.61
C ALA A 68 6.55 1.77 30.38
N GLN A 69 5.44 1.49 29.69
CA GLN A 69 4.23 0.90 30.29
C GLN A 69 4.28 -0.65 30.34
N VAL A 70 5.27 -1.30 29.74
CA VAL A 70 5.33 -2.76 29.57
C VAL A 70 6.74 -3.27 29.90
N PRO A 71 6.99 -3.67 31.17
CA PRO A 71 8.29 -4.22 31.55
C PRO A 71 8.69 -5.44 30.72
N GLY A 72 9.93 -5.46 30.23
CA GLY A 72 10.44 -6.56 29.40
C GLY A 72 10.18 -6.41 27.90
N LEU A 73 9.51 -5.33 27.47
CA LEU A 73 9.32 -4.97 26.07
C LEU A 73 10.19 -3.77 25.68
N ASP A 74 11.05 -3.97 24.69
CA ASP A 74 11.75 -2.90 23.97
C ASP A 74 11.12 -2.73 22.58
N ALA A 75 11.22 -1.55 21.98
CA ALA A 75 10.69 -1.26 20.66
C ALA A 75 11.65 -0.38 19.82
N MET A 76 11.58 -0.53 18.51
CA MET A 76 12.23 0.34 17.52
C MET A 76 11.41 0.44 16.24
N GLU A 77 11.60 1.52 15.50
CA GLU A 77 11.03 1.76 14.17
C GLU A 77 12.17 1.96 13.17
N VAL A 78 12.18 1.17 12.09
CA VAL A 78 13.10 1.36 10.97
C VAL A 78 12.54 2.51 10.13
N ASP A 79 13.32 3.56 9.96
CA ASP A 79 13.00 4.69 9.07
C ASP A 79 13.56 4.37 7.68
N PRO A 80 12.72 4.07 6.67
CA PRO A 80 13.19 3.68 5.34
C PRO A 80 13.91 4.82 4.62
N LEU A 81 13.55 6.09 4.89
CA LEU A 81 14.22 7.24 4.30
C LEU A 81 15.60 7.45 4.91
N ALA A 82 15.72 7.30 6.22
CA ALA A 82 17.01 7.32 6.89
C ALA A 82 17.88 6.13 6.47
N ALA A 83 17.30 4.94 6.29
CA ALA A 83 18.00 3.76 5.78
C ALA A 83 18.49 3.99 4.35
N ALA A 84 17.64 4.52 3.47
CA ALA A 84 18.02 4.87 2.10
C ALA A 84 19.13 5.91 2.07
N GLN A 85 19.07 6.94 2.91
CA GLN A 85 20.13 7.94 3.02
C GLN A 85 21.44 7.33 3.52
N ALA A 86 21.39 6.48 4.56
CA ALA A 86 22.56 5.79 5.08
C ALA A 86 23.17 4.85 4.04
N TYR A 87 22.34 4.18 3.23
CA TYR A 87 22.77 3.37 2.11
C TYR A 87 23.48 4.21 1.04
N ARG A 88 22.87 5.34 0.61
CA ARG A 88 23.48 6.30 -0.33
C ARG A 88 24.83 6.79 0.18
N ASP A 89 24.89 7.23 1.42
CA ASP A 89 26.10 7.72 2.05
C ASP A 89 27.19 6.64 2.07
N ARG A 90 26.83 5.38 2.34
CA ARG A 90 27.77 4.24 2.34
C ARG A 90 28.35 3.96 0.96
N VAL A 91 27.55 4.09 -0.10
CA VAL A 91 27.98 3.89 -1.49
C VAL A 91 28.80 5.08 -2.00
N LEU A 92 28.36 6.31 -1.71
CA LEU A 92 28.94 7.54 -2.28
C LEU A 92 30.14 8.07 -1.51
N ASN A 93 30.14 8.04 -0.17
CA ASN A 93 31.22 8.65 0.62
C ASN A 93 32.63 8.14 0.27
N PRO A 94 32.87 6.85 -0.04
CA PRO A 94 34.19 6.37 -0.43
C PRO A 94 34.71 6.96 -1.75
N VAL A 95 33.81 7.34 -2.66
CA VAL A 95 34.14 7.76 -4.05
C VAL A 95 33.87 9.25 -4.31
N ARG A 96 33.22 9.95 -3.36
CA ARG A 96 32.73 11.33 -3.51
C ARG A 96 33.82 12.32 -3.90
N ASP A 97 35.01 12.18 -3.31
CA ASP A 97 36.16 13.05 -3.56
C ASP A 97 37.03 12.57 -4.74
N GLN A 98 36.73 11.40 -5.30
CA GLN A 98 37.51 10.74 -6.36
C GLN A 98 36.85 10.88 -7.74
N MET A 99 35.61 11.37 -7.80
CA MET A 99 34.82 11.48 -9.04
C MET A 99 34.37 12.92 -9.30
N PRO A 100 34.15 13.32 -10.57
CA PRO A 100 33.56 14.62 -10.89
C PRO A 100 32.19 14.80 -10.22
N ALA A 101 31.88 16.02 -9.78
CA ALA A 101 30.62 16.33 -9.09
C ALA A 101 29.36 15.95 -9.89
N GLU A 102 29.42 16.05 -11.22
CA GLU A 102 28.32 15.65 -12.10
C GLU A 102 28.06 14.13 -12.08
N VAL A 103 29.12 13.33 -11.96
CA VAL A 103 29.01 11.86 -11.87
C VAL A 103 28.45 11.45 -10.50
N VAL A 104 28.94 12.07 -9.43
CA VAL A 104 28.41 11.85 -8.07
C VAL A 104 26.92 12.17 -8.02
N ARG A 105 26.51 13.30 -8.59
CA ARG A 105 25.09 13.71 -8.66
C ARG A 105 24.25 12.72 -9.45
N SER A 106 24.76 12.19 -10.56
CA SER A 106 24.06 11.17 -11.34
C SER A 106 23.83 9.87 -10.55
N ILE A 107 24.83 9.41 -9.80
CA ILE A 107 24.71 8.20 -8.96
C ILE A 107 23.75 8.45 -7.80
N GLU A 108 23.81 9.63 -7.17
CA GLU A 108 22.90 10.03 -6.10
C GLU A 108 21.43 10.03 -6.58
N GLU A 109 21.19 10.51 -7.80
CA GLU A 109 19.87 10.48 -8.44
C GLU A 109 19.41 9.03 -8.71
N GLN A 110 20.28 8.15 -9.20
CA GLN A 110 19.96 6.73 -9.42
C GLN A 110 19.62 5.98 -8.11
N LEU A 111 20.29 6.32 -7.01
CA LEU A 111 20.04 5.75 -5.68
C LEU A 111 18.88 6.43 -4.94
N SER A 112 18.16 7.36 -5.60
CA SER A 112 17.07 8.10 -4.98
C SER A 112 15.66 7.53 -5.20
N GLY A 113 15.54 6.53 -6.08
CA GLY A 113 14.25 5.89 -6.37
C GLY A 113 13.72 4.98 -5.27
N SER A 114 12.43 4.64 -5.32
CA SER A 114 11.77 3.82 -4.30
C SER A 114 12.38 2.41 -4.18
N CYS A 115 12.92 1.84 -5.27
CA CYS A 115 13.64 0.56 -5.24
C CYS A 115 14.83 0.60 -4.28
N THR A 116 15.52 1.74 -4.18
CA THR A 116 16.63 1.90 -3.22
C THR A 116 16.11 1.95 -1.78
N THR A 117 14.98 2.62 -1.55
CA THR A 117 14.33 2.66 -0.24
C THR A 117 13.90 1.28 0.22
N GLU A 118 13.34 0.46 -0.67
CA GLU A 118 12.96 -0.92 -0.36
C GLU A 118 14.18 -1.80 -0.04
N ILE A 119 15.24 -1.71 -0.84
CA ILE A 119 16.50 -2.42 -0.60
C ILE A 119 17.12 -2.00 0.74
N ALA A 120 17.16 -0.70 1.03
CA ALA A 120 17.74 -0.18 2.26
C ALA A 120 16.93 -0.56 3.51
N ALA A 121 15.59 -0.55 3.43
CA ALA A 121 14.74 -1.06 4.51
C ALA A 121 14.98 -2.56 4.74
N PHE A 122 15.22 -3.33 3.67
CA PHE A 122 15.58 -4.74 3.80
C PHE A 122 17.00 -4.94 4.37
N ASP A 123 17.94 -4.04 4.11
CA ASP A 123 19.28 -4.10 4.70
C ASP A 123 19.23 -4.04 6.24
N GLU A 124 18.45 -3.09 6.77
CA GLU A 124 18.19 -2.98 8.21
C GLU A 124 17.49 -4.24 8.75
N PHE A 125 16.51 -4.75 8.01
CA PHE A 125 15.84 -6.00 8.35
C PHE A 125 16.80 -7.20 8.43
N THR A 126 17.73 -7.31 7.47
CA THR A 126 18.77 -8.34 7.40
C THR A 126 19.71 -8.25 8.59
N ALA A 127 20.14 -7.02 8.93
CA ALA A 127 20.99 -6.77 10.09
C ALA A 127 20.30 -7.21 11.40
N LEU A 128 18.99 -6.96 11.54
CA LEU A 128 18.23 -7.39 12.72
C LEU A 128 18.09 -8.92 12.81
N LEU A 129 17.79 -9.59 11.69
CA LEU A 129 17.66 -11.05 11.63
C LEU A 129 18.97 -11.79 11.91
N THR A 130 20.08 -11.25 11.44
CA THR A 130 21.41 -11.89 11.52
C THR A 130 22.20 -11.50 12.77
N SER A 131 21.69 -10.56 13.59
CA SER A 131 22.36 -10.10 14.79
C SER A 131 22.31 -11.12 15.94
N GLU A 132 23.43 -11.80 16.19
CA GLU A 132 23.60 -12.71 17.34
C GLU A 132 23.36 -12.01 18.68
N ILE A 133 23.81 -10.75 18.81
CA ILE A 133 23.65 -9.95 20.03
C ILE A 133 22.17 -9.75 20.36
N LEU A 134 21.34 -9.43 19.36
CA LEU A 134 19.90 -9.25 19.56
C LEU A 134 19.23 -10.60 19.89
N ARG A 135 19.68 -11.68 19.24
CA ARG A 135 19.17 -13.04 19.49
C ARG A 135 19.50 -13.55 20.90
N GLU A 136 20.62 -13.14 21.50
CA GLU A 136 20.93 -13.48 22.88
C GLU A 136 20.18 -12.59 23.89
N LYS A 137 19.99 -11.31 23.55
CA LYS A 137 19.32 -10.34 24.42
C LYS A 137 17.81 -10.60 24.53
N TYR A 138 17.15 -10.98 23.43
CA TYR A 138 15.70 -11.18 23.39
C TYR A 138 15.32 -12.62 23.11
N GLN A 139 14.30 -13.09 23.83
CA GLN A 139 13.71 -14.41 23.59
C GLN A 139 12.81 -14.40 22.36
N HIS A 140 12.14 -13.26 22.09
CA HIS A 140 11.32 -13.07 20.91
C HIS A 140 11.56 -11.70 20.29
N ILE A 141 11.58 -11.65 18.96
CA ILE A 141 11.64 -10.44 18.15
C ILE A 141 10.40 -10.47 17.23
N VAL A 142 9.54 -9.47 17.40
CA VAL A 142 8.25 -9.34 16.75
C VAL A 142 8.34 -8.26 15.68
N PHE A 143 7.99 -8.59 14.44
CA PHE A 143 7.98 -7.65 13.32
C PHE A 143 6.56 -7.39 12.84
N ASP A 144 6.17 -6.13 12.73
CA ASP A 144 4.82 -5.75 12.30
C ASP A 144 4.57 -5.83 10.78
N THR A 145 5.64 -5.99 10.01
CA THR A 145 5.62 -6.16 8.56
C THR A 145 6.66 -7.22 8.17
N ALA A 146 6.29 -8.12 7.25
CA ALA A 146 7.21 -9.05 6.62
C ALA A 146 7.68 -8.52 5.26
N PRO A 147 8.88 -8.88 4.78
CA PRO A 147 9.29 -8.58 3.42
C PRO A 147 8.38 -9.25 2.40
N THR A 148 8.19 -8.60 1.24
CA THR A 148 7.40 -9.15 0.14
C THR A 148 8.17 -10.24 -0.61
N GLY A 149 7.46 -11.14 -1.30
CA GLY A 149 8.12 -12.14 -2.13
C GLY A 149 8.98 -11.54 -3.24
N HIS A 150 8.57 -10.39 -3.80
CA HIS A 150 9.40 -9.60 -4.71
C HIS A 150 10.75 -9.22 -4.09
N THR A 151 10.73 -8.66 -2.88
CA THR A 151 11.96 -8.22 -2.18
C THR A 151 12.88 -9.40 -1.90
N ILE A 152 12.33 -10.53 -1.41
CA ILE A 152 13.11 -11.74 -1.14
C ILE A 152 13.74 -12.28 -2.43
N ARG A 153 12.97 -12.37 -3.54
CA ARG A 153 13.49 -12.82 -4.84
C ARG A 153 14.61 -11.93 -5.34
N MET A 154 14.47 -10.60 -5.26
CA MET A 154 15.52 -9.66 -5.67
C MET A 154 16.86 -9.89 -4.96
N LEU A 155 16.85 -10.52 -3.80
CA LEU A 155 18.04 -10.77 -2.98
C LEU A 155 18.58 -12.19 -3.12
N GLU A 156 17.82 -13.09 -3.74
CA GLU A 156 18.37 -14.32 -4.33
C GLU A 156 19.11 -14.03 -5.64
N LEU A 157 18.73 -12.94 -6.33
CA LEU A 157 19.32 -12.54 -7.62
C LEU A 157 20.82 -12.23 -7.59
N PRO A 158 21.47 -11.60 -6.58
CA PRO A 158 22.90 -11.29 -6.63
C PRO A 158 23.79 -12.53 -6.93
N GLY A 159 23.36 -13.73 -6.52
CA GLY A 159 24.03 -14.98 -6.90
C GLY A 159 23.90 -15.34 -8.38
N ALA A 160 22.76 -15.05 -9.00
CA ALA A 160 22.50 -15.25 -10.42
C ALA A 160 23.13 -14.17 -11.32
N TRP A 161 23.36 -12.97 -10.79
CA TRP A 161 23.87 -11.83 -11.55
C TRP A 161 25.38 -11.62 -11.44
N SER A 162 26.07 -12.21 -10.46
CA SER A 162 27.54 -12.13 -10.32
C SER A 162 28.29 -12.41 -11.64
N GLY A 163 27.98 -13.52 -12.31
CA GLY A 163 28.58 -13.86 -13.61
C GLY A 163 28.11 -12.98 -14.77
N TYR A 164 26.94 -12.34 -14.68
CA TYR A 164 26.40 -11.45 -15.71
C TYR A 164 26.96 -10.03 -15.60
N LEU A 165 27.13 -9.50 -14.38
CA LEU A 165 27.70 -8.19 -14.08
C LEU A 165 29.21 -8.17 -14.35
N GLU A 166 29.93 -9.27 -14.08
CA GLU A 166 31.32 -9.44 -14.50
C GLU A 166 31.47 -9.45 -16.03
N ALA A 167 30.47 -9.96 -16.76
CA ALA A 167 30.48 -10.06 -18.22
C ALA A 167 29.95 -8.79 -18.93
N ASN A 168 29.17 -7.94 -18.25
CA ASN A 168 28.49 -6.76 -18.84
C ASN A 168 28.62 -5.53 -17.91
N PRO A 169 29.79 -4.87 -17.87
CA PRO A 169 30.05 -3.73 -16.98
C PRO A 169 29.14 -2.52 -17.24
N ASP A 170 28.61 -2.35 -18.45
CA ASP A 170 27.65 -1.27 -18.76
C ASP A 170 26.24 -1.54 -18.19
N ALA A 171 25.85 -2.81 -18.01
CA ALA A 171 24.59 -3.17 -17.36
C ALA A 171 24.61 -2.88 -15.85
N ALA A 172 25.79 -2.93 -15.22
CA ALA A 172 26.00 -2.56 -13.83
C ALA A 172 25.71 -1.06 -13.57
N ALA A 173 25.91 -0.19 -14.57
CA ALA A 173 25.64 1.24 -14.47
C ALA A 173 24.12 1.56 -14.44
N ASN A 174 23.29 0.68 -14.99
CA ASN A 174 21.82 0.80 -14.97
C ASN A 174 21.18 0.09 -13.77
N LEU A 175 21.93 -0.78 -13.08
CA LEU A 175 21.49 -1.55 -11.91
C LEU A 175 22.01 -0.96 -10.59
N GLY A 176 22.33 0.33 -10.56
CA GLY A 176 23.03 1.06 -9.48
C GLY A 176 22.77 0.61 -8.02
N PRO A 177 21.52 0.37 -7.58
CA PRO A 177 21.24 -0.10 -6.22
C PRO A 177 21.80 -1.50 -5.88
N LEU A 178 22.07 -2.35 -6.87
CA LEU A 178 22.55 -3.73 -6.68
C LEU A 178 24.07 -3.84 -6.46
N VAL A 179 24.85 -2.82 -6.85
CA VAL A 179 26.32 -2.83 -6.73
C VAL A 179 26.77 -2.82 -5.26
N GLY A 180 25.99 -2.26 -4.35
CA GLY A 180 26.27 -2.33 -2.90
C GLY A 180 25.93 -3.70 -2.27
N LEU A 181 25.11 -4.52 -2.93
CA LEU A 181 24.60 -5.78 -2.41
C LEU A 181 25.58 -6.95 -2.56
N GLU A 182 26.53 -6.88 -3.50
CA GLU A 182 27.55 -7.93 -3.70
C GLU A 182 28.39 -8.20 -2.44
N LYS A 183 28.74 -7.17 -1.67
CA LYS A 183 29.56 -7.32 -0.46
C LYS A 183 28.82 -7.95 0.72
N GLN A 184 27.49 -8.08 0.65
CA GLN A 184 26.65 -8.60 1.72
C GLN A 184 25.82 -9.83 1.32
N GLN A 185 26.12 -10.45 0.18
CA GLN A 185 25.42 -11.63 -0.31
C GLN A 185 25.28 -12.75 0.73
N HIS A 186 26.32 -12.99 1.54
CA HIS A 186 26.26 -13.95 2.63
C HIS A 186 25.26 -13.57 3.74
N GLN A 187 25.13 -12.29 4.08
CA GLN A 187 24.16 -11.84 5.09
C GLN A 187 22.73 -12.00 4.59
N TYR A 188 22.45 -11.66 3.33
CA TYR A 188 21.13 -11.86 2.74
C TYR A 188 20.77 -13.35 2.66
N ALA A 189 21.69 -14.21 2.21
CA ALA A 189 21.49 -15.65 2.19
C ALA A 189 21.20 -16.21 3.61
N ASN A 190 21.92 -15.72 4.62
CA ASN A 190 21.67 -16.09 6.01
C ASN A 190 20.30 -15.60 6.51
N ALA A 191 19.87 -14.39 6.13
CA ALA A 191 18.56 -13.87 6.48
C ALA A 191 17.43 -14.68 5.83
N VAL A 192 17.55 -15.01 4.53
CA VAL A 192 16.59 -15.88 3.83
C VAL A 192 16.55 -17.27 4.48
N THR A 193 17.71 -17.82 4.86
CA THR A 193 17.79 -19.10 5.59
C THR A 193 17.09 -19.03 6.94
N ALA A 194 17.30 -17.95 7.70
CA ALA A 194 16.63 -17.74 8.99
C ALA A 194 15.10 -17.56 8.84
N LEU A 195 14.65 -16.89 7.78
CA LEU A 195 13.23 -16.75 7.46
C LEU A 195 12.57 -18.09 7.11
N ALA A 196 13.28 -18.96 6.39
CA ALA A 196 12.79 -20.28 5.98
C ALA A 196 12.87 -21.35 7.10
N ASP A 197 13.64 -21.12 8.17
CA ASP A 197 13.75 -22.04 9.30
C ASP A 197 12.53 -21.96 10.22
N GLU A 198 11.71 -23.01 10.19
CA GLU A 198 10.47 -23.11 10.97
C GLU A 198 10.69 -23.07 12.50
N ASN A 199 11.90 -23.43 12.97
CA ASN A 199 12.25 -23.37 14.39
C ASN A 199 12.64 -21.95 14.84
N LEU A 200 13.04 -21.10 13.89
CA LEU A 200 13.44 -19.73 14.16
C LEU A 200 12.35 -18.74 13.82
N THR A 201 11.56 -19.01 12.78
CA THR A 201 10.63 -18.04 12.21
C THR A 201 9.22 -18.59 12.10
N ARG A 202 8.25 -17.74 12.47
CA ARG A 202 6.83 -17.92 12.17
C ARG A 202 6.30 -16.71 11.40
N LEU A 203 5.50 -16.97 10.37
CA LEU A 203 4.80 -15.94 9.62
C LEU A 203 3.31 -15.96 9.94
N VAL A 204 2.73 -14.80 10.25
CA VAL A 204 1.30 -14.62 10.49
C VAL A 204 0.70 -13.79 9.36
N LEU A 205 -0.08 -14.44 8.51
CA LEU A 205 -0.88 -13.82 7.48
C LEU A 205 -2.11 -13.17 8.12
N VAL A 206 -2.21 -11.85 8.09
CA VAL A 206 -3.32 -11.09 8.67
C VAL A 206 -4.31 -10.72 7.58
N ALA A 207 -5.57 -11.12 7.77
CA ALA A 207 -6.67 -10.89 6.85
C ALA A 207 -7.88 -10.26 7.55
N ARG A 208 -8.82 -9.77 6.75
CA ARG A 208 -10.21 -9.48 7.15
C ARG A 208 -11.10 -10.53 6.49
N ALA A 209 -12.28 -10.78 7.04
CA ALA A 209 -13.28 -11.68 6.44
C ALA A 209 -13.93 -11.04 5.20
N GLN A 210 -13.14 -10.84 4.14
CA GLN A 210 -13.53 -10.21 2.89
C GLN A 210 -12.88 -10.98 1.73
N ILE A 211 -13.65 -11.28 0.67
CA ILE A 211 -13.20 -12.10 -0.46
C ILE A 211 -11.91 -11.56 -1.07
N SER A 212 -11.84 -10.26 -1.36
CA SER A 212 -10.65 -9.63 -1.95
C SER A 212 -9.41 -9.77 -1.06
N THR A 213 -9.58 -9.61 0.25
CA THR A 213 -8.49 -9.76 1.22
C THR A 213 -7.99 -11.19 1.30
N LEU A 214 -8.92 -12.17 1.31
CA LEU A 214 -8.57 -13.57 1.39
C LEU A 214 -7.88 -14.07 0.10
N LYS A 215 -8.29 -13.57 -1.07
CA LYS A 215 -7.60 -13.86 -2.34
C LYS A 215 -6.18 -13.31 -2.36
N GLU A 216 -5.98 -12.08 -1.90
CA GLU A 216 -4.65 -11.46 -1.81
C GLU A 216 -3.73 -12.25 -0.87
N VAL A 217 -4.25 -12.61 0.30
CA VAL A 217 -3.51 -13.40 1.29
C VAL A 217 -3.23 -14.82 0.78
N SER A 218 -4.13 -15.40 -0.01
CA SER A 218 -3.93 -16.69 -0.69
C SER A 218 -2.76 -16.63 -1.68
N HIS A 219 -2.67 -15.55 -2.47
CA HIS A 219 -1.52 -15.35 -3.36
C HIS A 219 -0.20 -15.15 -2.58
N THR A 220 -0.24 -14.33 -1.53
CA THR A 220 0.92 -14.09 -0.65
C THR A 220 1.39 -15.38 0.02
N HIS A 221 0.46 -16.23 0.45
CA HIS A 221 0.75 -17.53 1.04
C HIS A 221 1.56 -18.40 0.08
N ASP A 222 1.07 -18.58 -1.15
CA ASP A 222 1.72 -19.42 -2.15
C ASP A 222 3.09 -18.87 -2.53
N GLU A 223 3.22 -17.56 -2.70
CA GLU A 223 4.49 -16.91 -3.03
C GLU A 223 5.55 -17.13 -1.95
N LEU A 224 5.21 -16.88 -0.67
CA LEU A 224 6.17 -17.04 0.43
C LEU A 224 6.47 -18.50 0.72
N ALA A 225 5.50 -19.41 0.51
CA ALA A 225 5.73 -20.84 0.64
C ALA A 225 6.70 -21.38 -0.44
N GLN A 226 6.64 -20.85 -1.67
CA GLN A 226 7.59 -21.16 -2.74
C GLN A 226 9.02 -20.72 -2.39
N LEU A 227 9.17 -19.64 -1.62
CA LEU A 227 10.44 -19.12 -1.10
C LEU A 227 10.92 -19.85 0.17
N GLY A 228 10.20 -20.88 0.61
CA GLY A 228 10.59 -21.72 1.75
C GLY A 228 9.98 -21.31 3.10
N LEU A 229 9.26 -20.19 3.18
CA LEU A 229 8.61 -19.73 4.42
C LEU A 229 7.31 -20.52 4.66
N LYS A 230 7.42 -21.78 5.08
CA LYS A 230 6.27 -22.71 5.18
C LYS A 230 5.52 -22.67 6.51
N HIS A 231 6.15 -22.18 7.57
CA HIS A 231 5.56 -22.10 8.91
C HIS A 231 4.62 -20.88 9.06
N GLN A 232 3.50 -20.93 8.34
CA GLN A 232 2.53 -19.84 8.23
C GLN A 232 1.28 -20.09 9.07
N HIS A 233 0.72 -19.03 9.64
CA HIS A 233 -0.56 -19.00 10.36
C HIS A 233 -1.50 -17.97 9.73
N LEU A 234 -2.81 -18.19 9.82
CA LEU A 234 -3.81 -17.23 9.36
C LEU A 234 -4.52 -16.56 10.54
N ALA A 235 -4.42 -15.24 10.64
CA ALA A 235 -5.16 -14.42 11.60
C ALA A 235 -6.24 -13.61 10.87
N ILE A 236 -7.51 -13.98 11.05
CA ILE A 236 -8.65 -13.26 10.49
C ILE A 236 -9.14 -12.26 11.54
N ASN A 237 -8.76 -11.00 11.34
CA ASN A 237 -8.94 -9.95 12.33
C ASN A 237 -10.30 -9.24 12.21
N GLY A 238 -10.83 -8.84 13.37
CA GLY A 238 -12.02 -8.03 13.56
C GLY A 238 -13.28 -8.57 12.86
N VAL A 239 -13.55 -9.86 13.02
CA VAL A 239 -14.77 -10.54 12.58
C VAL A 239 -15.94 -10.06 13.45
N LEU A 240 -17.06 -9.68 12.84
CA LEU A 240 -18.25 -9.28 13.57
C LEU A 240 -18.87 -10.50 14.26
N THR A 241 -19.05 -10.45 15.58
CA THR A 241 -19.67 -11.54 16.33
C THR A 241 -21.19 -11.47 16.22
N PRO A 242 -21.87 -12.55 15.78
CA PRO A 242 -23.33 -12.58 15.69
C PRO A 242 -23.97 -12.37 17.08
N GLN A 243 -24.94 -11.47 17.16
CA GLN A 243 -25.77 -11.27 18.35
C GLN A 243 -27.19 -11.81 18.09
N PRO A 244 -27.82 -12.56 19.03
CA PRO A 244 -29.11 -13.21 18.81
C PRO A 244 -30.26 -12.29 18.38
N ASP A 245 -30.23 -11.02 18.82
CA ASP A 245 -31.28 -10.02 18.58
C ASP A 245 -30.78 -8.85 17.70
N GLU A 246 -29.82 -9.08 16.79
CA GLU A 246 -29.32 -8.04 15.88
C GLU A 246 -30.32 -7.75 14.75
N HIS A 247 -30.92 -6.56 14.79
CA HIS A 247 -31.90 -6.08 13.81
C HIS A 247 -31.35 -4.98 12.90
N ASP A 248 -30.10 -4.56 13.11
CA ASP A 248 -29.48 -3.53 12.29
C ASP A 248 -29.17 -4.05 10.87
N PRO A 249 -29.73 -3.42 9.81
CA PRO A 249 -29.51 -3.88 8.43
C PRO A 249 -28.05 -3.83 7.98
N LEU A 250 -27.23 -2.94 8.56
CA LEU A 250 -25.81 -2.87 8.24
C LEU A 250 -25.05 -4.03 8.90
N ALA A 251 -25.29 -4.28 10.18
CA ALA A 251 -24.69 -5.41 10.90
C ALA A 251 -25.06 -6.75 10.26
N GLN A 252 -26.34 -6.97 9.93
CA GLN A 252 -26.79 -8.19 9.25
C GLN A 252 -26.10 -8.37 7.88
N SER A 253 -25.94 -7.28 7.12
CA SER A 253 -25.22 -7.33 5.85
C SER A 253 -23.73 -7.65 6.02
N ILE A 254 -23.06 -7.02 7.00
CA ILE A 254 -21.65 -7.30 7.30
C ILE A 254 -21.49 -8.79 7.67
N LEU A 255 -22.33 -9.30 8.57
CA LEU A 255 -22.33 -10.72 8.96
C LEU A 255 -22.49 -11.65 7.75
N ALA A 256 -23.47 -11.40 6.89
CA ALA A 256 -23.70 -12.21 5.69
C ALA A 256 -22.50 -12.18 4.73
N ARG A 257 -21.84 -11.03 4.57
CA ARG A 257 -20.64 -10.91 3.73
C ARG A 257 -19.44 -11.63 4.32
N GLU A 258 -19.22 -11.49 5.62
CA GLU A 258 -18.12 -12.17 6.32
C GLU A 258 -18.32 -13.68 6.28
N GLU A 259 -19.53 -14.17 6.53
CA GLU A 259 -19.88 -15.59 6.42
C GLU A 259 -19.62 -16.12 5.01
N ARG A 260 -20.08 -15.39 3.99
CA ARG A 260 -19.81 -15.73 2.59
C ARG A 260 -18.31 -15.81 2.31
N ALA A 261 -17.55 -14.79 2.69
CA ALA A 261 -16.10 -14.74 2.46
C ALA A 261 -15.37 -15.89 3.17
N LEU A 262 -15.80 -16.25 4.38
CA LEU A 262 -15.24 -17.38 5.13
C LEU A 262 -15.62 -18.73 4.52
N SER A 263 -16.83 -18.87 3.98
CA SER A 263 -17.28 -20.10 3.29
C SER A 263 -16.63 -20.30 1.92
N GLU A 264 -16.33 -19.22 1.21
CA GLU A 264 -15.65 -19.21 -0.09
C GLU A 264 -14.14 -19.03 0.04
N MET A 265 -13.57 -19.27 1.24
CA MET A 265 -12.15 -19.11 1.50
C MET A 265 -11.32 -20.04 0.59
N PRO A 266 -10.23 -19.55 -0.03
CA PRO A 266 -9.34 -20.40 -0.81
C PRO A 266 -8.81 -21.62 -0.04
N GLU A 267 -8.72 -22.78 -0.70
CA GLU A 267 -8.33 -24.04 -0.07
C GLU A 267 -6.95 -24.01 0.58
N ASN A 268 -5.99 -23.32 -0.05
CA ASN A 268 -4.64 -23.17 0.50
C ASN A 268 -4.66 -22.49 1.88
N LEU A 269 -5.54 -21.50 2.08
CA LEU A 269 -5.72 -20.84 3.38
C LEU A 269 -6.48 -21.68 4.39
N MET A 270 -7.44 -22.50 3.94
CA MET A 270 -8.20 -23.37 4.83
C MET A 270 -7.30 -24.39 5.55
N SER A 271 -6.21 -24.80 4.92
CA SER A 271 -5.25 -25.75 5.49
C SER A 271 -4.35 -25.17 6.60
N LEU A 272 -4.27 -23.84 6.71
CA LEU A 272 -3.42 -23.18 7.70
C LEU A 272 -4.04 -23.22 9.11
N PRO A 273 -3.23 -23.18 10.18
CA PRO A 273 -3.73 -22.94 11.53
C PRO A 273 -4.38 -21.55 11.62
N GLN A 274 -5.67 -21.49 11.96
CA GLN A 274 -6.44 -20.25 11.92
C GLN A 274 -6.75 -19.69 13.31
N THR A 275 -6.73 -18.38 13.43
CA THR A 275 -7.27 -17.64 14.58
C THR A 275 -8.21 -16.57 14.07
N LYS A 276 -9.45 -16.54 14.58
CA LYS A 276 -10.43 -15.47 14.29
C LYS A 276 -10.48 -14.54 15.49
N LEU A 277 -10.20 -13.25 15.29
CA LEU A 277 -10.30 -12.23 16.34
C LEU A 277 -11.59 -11.43 16.15
N PRO A 278 -12.37 -11.20 17.22
CA PRO A 278 -13.61 -10.44 17.12
C PRO A 278 -13.36 -8.96 16.88
N LEU A 279 -14.30 -8.29 16.24
CA LEU A 279 -14.31 -6.83 16.10
C LEU A 279 -14.48 -6.18 17.47
N LYS A 280 -13.45 -5.47 17.94
CA LYS A 280 -13.50 -4.73 19.20
C LYS A 280 -14.18 -3.36 19.04
N SER A 281 -14.91 -2.93 20.05
CA SER A 281 -15.65 -1.66 20.08
C SER A 281 -14.75 -0.41 20.23
N PHE A 282 -13.49 -0.61 20.61
CA PHE A 282 -12.50 0.43 20.86
C PHE A 282 -11.39 0.44 19.80
N ASN A 283 -10.64 1.54 19.75
CA ASN A 283 -9.41 1.63 18.95
C ASN A 283 -8.26 1.00 19.73
N LEU A 284 -7.30 0.41 19.01
CA LEU A 284 -6.16 -0.31 19.58
C LEU A 284 -5.02 0.65 19.94
N VAL A 285 -5.34 1.64 20.78
CA VAL A 285 -4.40 2.64 21.30
C VAL A 285 -4.30 2.47 22.80
N GLY A 286 -3.08 2.35 23.30
CA GLY A 286 -2.77 2.07 24.69
C GLY A 286 -2.65 0.58 25.01
N VAL A 287 -1.84 0.28 26.04
CA VAL A 287 -1.50 -1.09 26.44
C VAL A 287 -2.73 -1.91 26.85
N GLU A 288 -3.68 -1.31 27.57
CA GLU A 288 -4.90 -2.00 28.00
C GLU A 288 -5.76 -2.45 26.82
N ALA A 289 -5.86 -1.64 25.76
CA ALA A 289 -6.58 -2.02 24.55
C ALA A 289 -5.88 -3.19 23.82
N LEU A 290 -4.54 -3.24 23.85
CA LEU A 290 -3.77 -4.33 23.27
C LEU A 290 -3.94 -5.64 24.06
N ARG A 291 -3.95 -5.59 25.39
CA ARG A 291 -4.24 -6.76 26.25
C ARG A 291 -5.64 -7.31 25.97
N ALA A 292 -6.63 -6.42 25.92
CA ALA A 292 -8.02 -6.76 25.63
C ALA A 292 -8.24 -7.32 24.21
N LEU A 293 -7.35 -7.04 23.24
CA LEU A 293 -7.42 -7.60 21.89
C LEU A 293 -7.27 -9.13 21.90
N LEU A 294 -6.33 -9.65 22.70
CA LEU A 294 -6.01 -11.09 22.77
C LEU A 294 -6.75 -11.83 23.88
N ASN A 295 -7.53 -11.12 24.70
CA ASN A 295 -8.34 -11.69 25.77
C ASN A 295 -9.83 -11.73 25.36
N PRO A 296 -10.40 -12.93 25.14
CA PRO A 296 -11.80 -13.07 24.76
C PRO A 296 -12.77 -12.80 25.92
N GLU A 297 -12.33 -12.89 27.18
CA GLU A 297 -13.17 -12.71 28.39
C GLU A 297 -13.22 -11.26 28.88
N GLU A 298 -12.29 -10.40 28.46
CA GLU A 298 -12.25 -8.97 28.80
C GLU A 298 -13.16 -8.11 27.91
N GLU A 299 -14.32 -8.63 27.53
CA GLU A 299 -15.34 -7.81 26.84
C GLU A 299 -16.10 -6.87 27.79
N ILE A 300 -15.78 -6.87 29.09
CA ILE A 300 -16.54 -6.12 30.08
C ILE A 300 -15.59 -5.33 31.01
N ILE A 301 -15.99 -4.08 31.26
CA ILE A 301 -15.45 -3.09 32.22
C ILE A 301 -14.33 -2.17 31.70
N THR A 302 -14.68 -1.27 30.77
CA THR A 302 -14.30 0.14 30.94
C THR A 302 -15.50 1.03 30.62
N GLY A 303 -16.29 1.29 31.65
CA GLY A 303 -17.32 2.33 31.67
C GLY A 303 -16.77 3.76 31.56
N SER A 304 -15.62 3.99 30.89
CA SER A 304 -15.04 5.32 30.68
C SER A 304 -15.02 5.74 29.21
N PHE A 305 -15.36 4.85 28.27
CA PHE A 305 -15.49 5.21 26.87
C PHE A 305 -16.90 5.74 26.58
N ILE A 306 -17.26 6.84 27.25
CA ILE A 306 -18.46 7.62 26.92
C ILE A 306 -18.41 7.85 25.40
N ALA A 307 -19.41 7.33 24.68
CA ALA A 307 -19.57 7.68 23.28
C ALA A 307 -19.75 9.19 23.27
N GLU A 308 -18.83 9.91 22.63
CA GLU A 308 -19.06 11.33 22.38
C GLU A 308 -20.43 11.46 21.71
N PRO A 309 -21.25 12.44 22.14
CA PRO A 309 -22.56 12.62 21.56
C PRO A 309 -22.40 12.69 20.04
N TRP A 310 -23.11 11.81 19.34
CA TRP A 310 -23.24 11.82 17.90
C TRP A 310 -23.85 13.16 17.47
N ASN A 311 -23.00 14.16 17.27
CA ASN A 311 -23.37 15.33 16.50
C ASN A 311 -23.38 14.92 15.04
N ASP A 312 -24.42 15.29 14.30
CA ASP A 312 -24.52 15.03 12.87
C ASP A 312 -23.25 15.52 12.18
N LEU A 313 -22.43 14.58 11.69
CA LEU A 313 -21.28 14.84 10.84
C LEU A 313 -21.82 15.43 9.53
N ALA A 314 -21.91 16.76 9.47
CA ALA A 314 -22.34 17.49 8.29
C ALA A 314 -21.16 17.65 7.30
N LEU A 315 -20.64 16.53 6.79
CA LEU A 315 -19.69 16.55 5.69
C LEU A 315 -20.41 16.41 4.34
N PRO A 316 -19.89 17.03 3.27
CA PRO A 316 -20.50 16.94 1.95
C PRO A 316 -20.54 15.48 1.47
N PRO A 317 -21.62 15.06 0.78
CA PRO A 317 -21.62 13.81 0.04
C PRO A 317 -20.68 13.89 -1.18
N LEU A 318 -20.34 12.74 -1.75
CA LEU A 318 -19.53 12.65 -2.97
C LEU A 318 -20.13 13.46 -4.14
N SER A 319 -21.45 13.61 -4.21
CA SER A 319 -22.15 14.38 -5.24
C SER A 319 -21.71 15.83 -5.30
N THR A 320 -21.30 16.43 -4.18
CA THR A 320 -20.79 17.82 -4.15
C THR A 320 -19.49 17.94 -4.94
N LEU A 321 -18.57 16.99 -4.78
CA LEU A 321 -17.35 16.95 -5.60
C LEU A 321 -17.68 16.71 -7.08
N VAL A 322 -18.66 15.85 -7.37
CA VAL A 322 -19.09 15.62 -8.76
C VAL A 322 -19.67 16.88 -9.40
N GLU A 323 -20.45 17.67 -8.64
CA GLU A 323 -21.01 18.94 -9.12
C GLU A 323 -19.90 19.94 -9.45
N GLU A 324 -18.91 20.11 -8.57
CA GLU A 324 -17.75 20.96 -8.84
C GLU A 324 -16.94 20.49 -10.06
N LEU A 325 -16.69 19.18 -10.18
CA LEU A 325 -16.02 18.62 -11.36
C LEU A 325 -16.83 18.88 -12.63
N SER A 326 -18.15 18.70 -12.58
CA SER A 326 -19.04 18.88 -13.72
C SER A 326 -19.01 20.30 -14.31
N LEU A 327 -18.73 21.31 -13.47
CA LEU A 327 -18.58 22.71 -13.90
C LEU A 327 -17.32 22.96 -14.72
N ALA A 328 -16.27 22.15 -14.56
CA ALA A 328 -15.04 22.27 -15.35
C ALA A 328 -15.23 21.82 -16.81
N GLY A 329 -16.16 20.89 -17.07
CA GLY A 329 -16.52 20.40 -18.40
C GLY A 329 -15.63 19.27 -18.95
N ASN A 330 -14.32 19.33 -18.70
CA ASN A 330 -13.36 18.27 -19.02
C ASN A 330 -12.21 18.25 -17.99
N GLY A 331 -11.24 17.37 -18.20
CA GLY A 331 -10.05 17.28 -17.37
C GLY A 331 -9.76 15.88 -16.85
N LEU A 332 -8.57 15.75 -16.26
CA LEU A 332 -8.07 14.52 -15.68
C LEU A 332 -8.46 14.45 -14.20
N VAL A 333 -9.07 13.34 -13.79
CA VAL A 333 -9.37 13.04 -12.39
C VAL A 333 -8.64 11.76 -12.00
N MET A 334 -7.79 11.83 -10.99
CA MET A 334 -7.02 10.68 -10.52
C MET A 334 -7.45 10.31 -9.11
N THR A 335 -7.93 9.09 -8.89
CA THR A 335 -8.19 8.60 -7.53
C THR A 335 -6.97 7.86 -7.00
N MET A 336 -6.36 8.37 -5.93
CA MET A 336 -5.12 7.85 -5.34
C MET A 336 -5.33 7.46 -3.88
N GLY A 337 -4.48 6.60 -3.33
CA GLY A 337 -4.64 6.06 -1.97
C GLY A 337 -4.21 4.60 -1.87
N LYS A 338 -4.13 4.07 -0.63
CA LYS A 338 -3.61 2.72 -0.40
C LYS A 338 -4.49 1.63 -1.06
N GLY A 339 -3.96 0.42 -1.20
CA GLY A 339 -4.75 -0.74 -1.62
C GLY A 339 -5.94 -0.99 -0.68
N GLY A 340 -7.13 -1.22 -1.23
CA GLY A 340 -8.32 -1.60 -0.45
C GLY A 340 -9.16 -0.45 0.14
N VAL A 341 -8.76 0.82 -0.01
CA VAL A 341 -9.55 1.98 0.46
C VAL A 341 -10.79 2.27 -0.40
N GLY A 342 -10.90 1.63 -1.58
CA GLY A 342 -12.05 1.75 -2.49
C GLY A 342 -11.89 2.75 -3.65
N LYS A 343 -10.64 3.01 -4.09
CA LYS A 343 -10.32 3.87 -5.25
C LYS A 343 -11.13 3.51 -6.48
N THR A 344 -11.03 2.27 -6.95
CA THR A 344 -11.74 1.74 -8.12
C THR A 344 -13.25 1.97 -8.04
N THR A 345 -13.84 1.72 -6.87
CA THR A 345 -15.27 1.91 -6.63
C THR A 345 -15.67 3.39 -6.73
N LEU A 346 -14.87 4.29 -6.13
CA LEU A 346 -15.14 5.73 -6.18
C LEU A 346 -14.86 6.31 -7.57
N ALA A 347 -13.81 5.87 -8.26
CA ALA A 347 -13.54 6.22 -9.64
C ALA A 347 -14.72 5.84 -10.55
N ALA A 348 -15.25 4.63 -10.40
CA ALA A 348 -16.44 4.19 -11.12
C ALA A 348 -17.69 5.01 -10.75
N SER A 349 -17.88 5.36 -9.47
CA SER A 349 -18.99 6.21 -9.03
C SER A 349 -18.91 7.63 -9.59
N LEU A 350 -17.72 8.24 -9.59
CA LEU A 350 -17.45 9.53 -10.23
C LEU A 350 -17.75 9.45 -11.74
N ALA A 351 -17.29 8.40 -12.42
CA ALA A 351 -17.47 8.20 -13.85
C ALA A 351 -18.94 8.10 -14.25
N VAL A 352 -19.68 7.21 -13.57
CA VAL A 352 -21.12 7.05 -13.76
C VAL A 352 -21.86 8.35 -13.47
N SER A 353 -21.45 9.07 -12.42
CA SER A 353 -22.10 10.31 -12.01
C SER A 353 -21.86 11.46 -12.99
N LEU A 354 -20.68 11.58 -13.58
CA LEU A 354 -20.36 12.57 -14.62
C LEU A 354 -21.04 12.23 -15.96
N ALA A 355 -20.99 10.96 -16.38
CA ALA A 355 -21.69 10.50 -17.59
C ALA A 355 -23.21 10.72 -17.46
N SER A 356 -23.79 10.51 -16.27
CA SER A 356 -25.22 10.76 -16.01
C SER A 356 -25.62 12.24 -16.14
N ARG A 357 -24.65 13.14 -16.10
CA ARG A 357 -24.83 14.59 -16.29
C ARG A 357 -24.57 15.02 -17.74
N GLY A 358 -24.36 14.08 -18.65
CA GLY A 358 -24.19 14.34 -20.09
C GLY A 358 -22.75 14.56 -20.54
N HIS A 359 -21.77 14.34 -19.67
CA HIS A 359 -20.36 14.44 -20.03
C HIS A 359 -19.86 13.17 -20.72
N ASN A 360 -18.92 13.32 -21.65
CA ASN A 360 -18.12 12.19 -22.13
C ASN A 360 -17.06 11.87 -21.08
N VAL A 361 -16.94 10.60 -20.73
CA VAL A 361 -16.07 10.11 -19.67
C VAL A 361 -15.35 8.86 -20.13
N HIS A 362 -14.03 8.85 -19.97
CA HIS A 362 -13.20 7.68 -20.13
C HIS A 362 -12.67 7.23 -18.76
N LEU A 363 -13.16 6.10 -18.25
CA LEU A 363 -12.65 5.45 -17.05
C LEU A 363 -11.54 4.48 -17.43
N THR A 364 -10.38 4.59 -16.80
CA THR A 364 -9.27 3.64 -16.96
C THR A 364 -8.78 3.14 -15.60
N THR A 365 -8.27 1.91 -15.55
CA THR A 365 -7.55 1.37 -14.39
C THR A 365 -6.18 0.87 -14.79
N SER A 366 -5.20 1.12 -13.93
CA SER A 366 -3.87 0.50 -13.99
C SER A 366 -3.72 -0.65 -12.98
N ASP A 367 -4.76 -0.99 -12.20
CA ASP A 367 -4.70 -2.05 -11.19
C ASP A 367 -4.98 -3.42 -11.85
N PRO A 368 -4.02 -4.36 -11.81
CA PRO A 368 -4.21 -5.68 -12.41
C PRO A 368 -5.31 -6.53 -11.74
N ALA A 369 -5.65 -6.22 -10.48
CA ALA A 369 -6.71 -6.85 -9.70
C ALA A 369 -8.05 -6.11 -9.79
N ALA A 370 -8.12 -4.96 -10.45
CA ALA A 370 -9.37 -4.23 -10.62
C ALA A 370 -10.32 -4.98 -11.57
N HIS A 371 -11.32 -5.62 -11.00
CA HIS A 371 -12.44 -6.22 -11.72
C HIS A 371 -13.46 -5.15 -12.18
N LEU A 372 -13.02 -4.12 -12.91
CA LEU A 372 -13.90 -3.09 -13.51
C LEU A 372 -14.95 -3.71 -14.46
N SER A 373 -14.60 -4.82 -15.11
CA SER A 373 -15.46 -5.53 -16.07
C SER A 373 -16.74 -6.11 -15.46
N TYR A 374 -16.77 -6.37 -14.14
CA TYR A 374 -18.00 -6.83 -13.46
C TYR A 374 -18.90 -5.68 -12.97
N THR A 375 -18.37 -4.47 -12.82
CA THR A 375 -19.11 -3.33 -12.23
C THR A 375 -19.93 -2.54 -13.24
N LEU A 376 -19.49 -2.51 -14.50
CA LEU A 376 -20.06 -1.67 -15.57
C LEU A 376 -20.46 -2.49 -16.80
N ALA A 377 -20.85 -3.75 -16.59
CA ALA A 377 -20.97 -4.80 -17.60
C ALA A 377 -21.90 -4.52 -18.80
N ASP A 378 -22.60 -3.37 -18.91
CA ASP A 378 -23.14 -2.92 -20.20
C ASP A 378 -23.30 -1.39 -20.28
N ALA A 379 -22.51 -0.82 -21.19
CA ALA A 379 -22.43 0.52 -21.76
C ALA A 379 -23.51 1.55 -21.36
N MET A 380 -23.15 2.42 -20.43
CA MET A 380 -23.78 3.73 -20.28
C MET A 380 -23.36 4.65 -21.43
N PRO A 381 -24.29 5.31 -22.15
CA PRO A 381 -23.93 6.31 -23.15
C PRO A 381 -23.05 7.41 -22.55
N GLY A 382 -21.94 7.73 -23.23
CA GLY A 382 -20.98 8.71 -22.75
C GLY A 382 -19.93 8.17 -21.77
N LEU A 383 -19.91 6.86 -21.44
CA LEU A 383 -18.88 6.24 -20.62
C LEU A 383 -18.11 5.16 -21.39
N THR A 384 -16.82 5.40 -21.62
CA THR A 384 -15.88 4.38 -22.12
C THR A 384 -15.06 3.83 -20.95
N VAL A 385 -14.77 2.52 -20.98
CA VAL A 385 -13.95 1.86 -19.97
C VAL A 385 -12.78 1.17 -20.64
N SER A 386 -11.56 1.47 -20.20
CA SER A 386 -10.34 0.81 -20.63
C SER A 386 -9.55 0.27 -19.44
N ARG A 387 -8.52 -0.51 -19.75
CA ARG A 387 -7.55 -1.01 -18.77
C ARG A 387 -6.16 -0.91 -19.38
N ILE A 388 -5.22 -0.43 -18.59
CA ILE A 388 -3.80 -0.50 -18.90
C ILE A 388 -3.32 -1.86 -18.38
N ASP A 389 -3.09 -2.82 -19.29
CA ASP A 389 -2.48 -4.10 -18.96
C ASP A 389 -0.96 -4.00 -19.15
N PRO A 390 -0.16 -4.05 -18.05
CA PRO A 390 1.28 -3.93 -18.15
C PRO A 390 1.89 -4.89 -19.16
N LYS A 391 1.48 -6.17 -19.16
CA LYS A 391 2.06 -7.17 -20.07
C LYS A 391 1.74 -6.86 -21.53
N ALA A 392 0.51 -6.45 -21.80
CA ALA A 392 0.09 -6.11 -23.16
C ALA A 392 0.79 -4.85 -23.67
N GLU A 393 0.97 -3.84 -22.81
CA GLU A 393 1.66 -2.60 -23.17
C GLU A 393 3.17 -2.81 -23.30
N THR A 394 3.81 -3.59 -22.43
CA THR A 394 5.22 -4.01 -22.57
C THR A 394 5.43 -4.67 -23.91
N GLU A 395 4.64 -5.68 -24.27
CA GLU A 395 4.77 -6.36 -25.56
C GLU A 395 4.53 -5.42 -26.76
N ARG A 396 3.64 -4.44 -26.62
CA ARG A 396 3.42 -3.42 -27.64
C ARG A 396 4.63 -2.51 -27.80
N TYR A 397 5.24 -2.08 -26.70
CA TYR A 397 6.44 -1.26 -26.68
C TYR A 397 7.66 -2.01 -27.22
N ARG A 398 7.86 -3.26 -26.79
CA ARG A 398 8.92 -4.15 -27.30
C ARG A 398 8.85 -4.27 -28.82
N ARG A 399 7.66 -4.55 -29.36
CA ARG A 399 7.43 -4.58 -30.82
C ARG A 399 7.78 -3.25 -31.49
N TYR A 400 7.35 -2.13 -30.92
CA TYR A 400 7.67 -0.80 -31.46
C TYR A 400 9.19 -0.53 -31.50
N VAL A 401 9.92 -0.87 -30.44
CA VAL A 401 11.38 -0.68 -30.40
C VAL A 401 12.08 -1.61 -31.39
N MET A 402 11.68 -2.89 -31.44
CA MET A 402 12.23 -3.86 -32.39
C MET A 402 11.98 -3.45 -33.85
N ASP A 403 10.81 -2.91 -34.16
CA ASP A 403 10.44 -2.46 -35.51
C ASP A 403 11.14 -1.16 -35.93
N ASN A 404 11.66 -0.35 -35.00
CA ASN A 404 12.28 0.94 -35.31
C ASN A 404 13.80 0.95 -35.10
N GLN A 405 14.27 0.49 -33.95
CA GLN A 405 15.69 0.45 -33.60
C GLN A 405 16.34 -0.88 -34.00
N GLY A 406 15.55 -1.97 -34.04
CA GLY A 406 16.04 -3.29 -34.47
C GLY A 406 16.14 -3.46 -35.99
N LYS A 407 15.73 -2.48 -36.81
CA LYS A 407 15.74 -2.60 -38.28
C LYS A 407 17.14 -2.71 -38.88
N ASP A 408 18.10 -1.96 -38.35
CA ASP A 408 19.45 -1.83 -38.91
C ASP A 408 20.50 -2.65 -38.13
N LEU A 409 20.06 -3.46 -37.16
CA LEU A 409 20.92 -4.35 -36.37
C LEU A 409 21.06 -5.72 -37.04
N ASP A 410 22.23 -6.34 -36.90
CA ASP A 410 22.46 -7.73 -37.25
C ASP A 410 21.79 -8.69 -36.24
N ASP A 411 21.79 -9.99 -36.52
CA ASP A 411 21.10 -10.98 -35.68
C ASP A 411 21.61 -10.99 -34.23
N ALA A 412 22.90 -10.72 -34.04
CA ALA A 412 23.51 -10.60 -32.71
C ALA A 412 23.05 -9.33 -32.00
N GLY A 413 23.06 -8.17 -32.67
CA GLY A 413 22.57 -6.91 -32.12
C GLY A 413 21.07 -6.92 -31.81
N ARG A 414 20.27 -7.60 -32.64
CA ARG A 414 18.84 -7.83 -32.36
C ARG A 414 18.61 -8.67 -31.11
N ALA A 415 19.41 -9.73 -30.91
CA ALA A 415 19.30 -10.58 -29.73
C ALA A 415 19.66 -9.83 -28.44
N VAL A 416 20.68 -8.97 -28.48
CA VAL A 416 21.06 -8.10 -27.36
C VAL A 416 19.94 -7.10 -27.04
N LEU A 417 19.38 -6.44 -28.06
CA LEU A 417 18.26 -5.51 -27.88
C LEU A 417 17.01 -6.20 -27.33
N GLU A 418 16.71 -7.42 -27.77
CA GLU A 418 15.57 -8.18 -27.26
C GLU A 418 15.71 -8.55 -25.79
N GLU A 419 16.92 -8.87 -25.34
CA GLU A 419 17.22 -9.19 -23.95
C GLU A 419 17.17 -7.94 -23.05
N ASP A 420 17.68 -6.80 -23.52
CA ASP A 420 17.55 -5.51 -22.82
C ASP A 420 16.07 -5.13 -22.63
N LEU A 421 15.25 -5.35 -23.67
CA LEU A 421 13.81 -5.16 -23.64
C LEU A 421 13.03 -6.15 -22.74
N ARG A 422 13.69 -7.12 -22.11
CA ARG A 422 13.12 -7.97 -21.05
C ARG A 422 13.38 -7.44 -19.65
N SER A 423 14.14 -6.34 -19.52
CA SER A 423 14.37 -5.66 -18.26
C SER A 423 13.07 -5.15 -17.64
N PRO A 424 12.91 -5.21 -16.30
CA PRO A 424 11.78 -4.59 -15.59
C PRO A 424 11.55 -3.11 -15.93
N CYS A 425 12.62 -2.36 -16.25
CA CYS A 425 12.53 -0.95 -16.66
C CYS A 425 11.70 -0.77 -17.94
N THR A 426 11.68 -1.77 -18.83
CA THR A 426 10.92 -1.73 -20.09
C THR A 426 9.42 -1.73 -19.84
N GLU A 427 8.97 -2.49 -18.83
CA GLU A 427 7.56 -2.51 -18.43
C GLU A 427 7.11 -1.15 -17.90
N GLU A 428 7.92 -0.51 -17.06
CA GLU A 428 7.65 0.82 -16.52
C GLU A 428 7.50 1.88 -17.63
N ILE A 429 8.42 1.89 -18.60
CA ILE A 429 8.35 2.79 -19.76
C ILE A 429 7.09 2.53 -20.59
N ALA A 430 6.76 1.27 -20.85
CA ALA A 430 5.62 0.91 -21.67
C ALA A 430 4.29 1.31 -21.02
N VAL A 431 4.14 1.04 -19.72
CA VAL A 431 2.99 1.46 -18.92
C VAL A 431 2.90 2.98 -18.89
N PHE A 432 4.02 3.69 -18.75
CA PHE A 432 4.06 5.15 -18.78
C PHE A 432 3.62 5.72 -20.13
N GLN A 433 4.02 5.13 -21.26
CA GLN A 433 3.55 5.59 -22.58
C GLN A 433 2.05 5.38 -22.77
N ALA A 434 1.49 4.27 -22.26
CA ALA A 434 0.06 4.05 -22.26
C ALA A 434 -0.67 5.10 -21.42
N PHE A 435 -0.16 5.36 -20.22
CA PHE A 435 -0.65 6.39 -19.32
C PHE A 435 -0.63 7.80 -19.95
N SER A 436 0.48 8.18 -20.59
CA SER A 436 0.65 9.46 -21.28
C SER A 436 -0.35 9.66 -22.43
N ARG A 437 -0.65 8.59 -23.20
CA ARG A 437 -1.67 8.66 -24.26
C ARG A 437 -3.06 8.94 -23.68
N ILE A 438 -3.43 8.27 -22.60
CA ILE A 438 -4.75 8.43 -21.97
C ILE A 438 -4.89 9.80 -21.32
N ILE A 439 -3.84 10.33 -20.69
CA ILE A 439 -3.88 11.67 -20.09
C ILE A 439 -4.12 12.77 -21.13
N LYS A 440 -3.59 12.62 -22.36
CA LYS A 440 -3.82 13.60 -23.43
C LYS A 440 -5.28 13.72 -23.84
N GLU A 441 -6.08 12.66 -23.66
CA GLU A 441 -7.51 12.66 -23.94
C GLU A 441 -8.30 13.60 -23.00
N ALA A 442 -7.74 13.91 -21.83
CA ALA A 442 -8.36 14.77 -20.82
C ALA A 442 -8.61 16.22 -21.31
N ASN A 443 -7.94 16.63 -22.40
CA ASN A 443 -8.15 17.93 -23.03
C ASN A 443 -9.52 18.03 -23.70
N ASP A 444 -10.13 16.91 -24.10
CA ASP A 444 -11.38 16.90 -24.86
C ASP A 444 -12.59 16.47 -24.01
N HIS A 445 -12.36 15.64 -23.00
CA HIS A 445 -13.41 15.07 -22.15
C HIS A 445 -12.87 14.65 -20.78
N PHE A 446 -13.71 14.13 -19.89
CA PHE A 446 -13.21 13.65 -18.60
C PHE A 446 -12.46 12.34 -18.76
N VAL A 447 -11.25 12.28 -18.21
CA VAL A 447 -10.51 11.03 -18.02
C VAL A 447 -10.45 10.75 -16.53
N ILE A 448 -11.01 9.63 -16.10
CA ILE A 448 -10.98 9.20 -14.70
C ILE A 448 -10.05 8.01 -14.59
N MET A 449 -9.02 8.16 -13.79
CA MET A 449 -7.98 7.18 -13.64
C MET A 449 -7.98 6.60 -12.23
N ASP A 450 -8.29 5.30 -12.18
CA ASP A 450 -8.06 4.48 -10.99
C ASP A 450 -6.60 4.06 -10.96
N THR A 451 -5.82 4.72 -10.10
CA THR A 451 -4.37 4.46 -10.01
C THR A 451 -4.11 3.19 -9.21
N ALA A 452 -2.96 2.55 -9.50
CA ALA A 452 -2.39 1.52 -8.64
C ALA A 452 -2.11 2.06 -7.21
N PRO A 453 -1.77 1.20 -6.22
CA PRO A 453 -1.38 1.66 -4.89
C PRO A 453 -0.27 2.74 -4.91
N THR A 454 -0.26 3.58 -3.87
CA THR A 454 0.53 4.82 -3.77
C THR A 454 2.01 4.70 -4.14
N GLY A 455 2.71 3.67 -3.66
CA GLY A 455 4.13 3.49 -3.96
C GLY A 455 4.43 3.28 -5.45
N HIS A 456 3.57 2.54 -6.16
CA HIS A 456 3.71 2.30 -7.59
C HIS A 456 3.34 3.54 -8.43
N THR A 457 2.43 4.37 -7.94
CA THR A 457 2.06 5.61 -8.64
C THR A 457 3.14 6.67 -8.50
N LEU A 458 3.84 6.74 -7.35
CA LEU A 458 5.00 7.61 -7.17
C LEU A 458 6.18 7.17 -8.04
N LEU A 459 6.40 5.86 -8.20
CA LEU A 459 7.35 5.31 -9.17
C LEU A 459 7.06 5.75 -10.61
N LEU A 460 5.78 5.73 -11.01
CA LEU A 460 5.37 6.23 -12.33
C LEU A 460 5.59 7.74 -12.45
N LEU A 461 5.40 8.52 -11.38
CA LEU A 461 5.68 9.96 -11.36
C LEU A 461 7.18 10.26 -11.37
N ASP A 462 8.00 9.47 -10.68
CA ASP A 462 9.46 9.56 -10.72
C ASP A 462 10.02 9.19 -12.09
N ALA A 463 9.49 8.13 -12.71
CA ALA A 463 9.76 7.78 -14.10
C ALA A 463 9.34 8.91 -15.05
N SER A 464 8.20 9.56 -14.78
CA SER A 464 7.75 10.75 -15.53
C SER A 464 8.71 11.93 -15.40
N GLY A 465 9.25 12.16 -14.20
CA GLY A 465 10.23 13.21 -13.93
C GLY A 465 11.59 12.95 -14.58
N ASN A 466 12.06 11.70 -14.55
CA ASN A 466 13.29 11.28 -15.21
C ASN A 466 13.17 11.36 -16.74
N TYR A 467 12.05 10.89 -17.30
CA TYR A 467 11.76 11.03 -18.72
C TYR A 467 11.61 12.50 -19.15
N HIS A 468 10.95 13.34 -18.34
CA HIS A 468 10.87 14.78 -18.58
C HIS A 468 12.28 15.41 -18.65
N LYS A 469 13.16 15.09 -17.70
CA LYS A 469 14.55 15.56 -17.70
C LYS A 469 15.34 15.06 -18.91
N GLU A 470 15.13 13.82 -19.31
CA GLU A 470 15.80 13.23 -20.47
C GLU A 470 15.32 13.83 -21.80
N MET A 471 14.01 14.04 -21.97
CA MET A 471 13.46 14.81 -23.10
C MET A 471 14.02 16.22 -23.14
N VAL A 472 14.02 16.93 -22.00
CA VAL A 472 14.58 18.29 -21.91
C VAL A 472 16.07 18.31 -22.24
N ARG A 473 16.85 17.29 -21.83
CA ARG A 473 18.27 17.15 -22.17
C ARG A 473 18.52 16.85 -23.65
N GLN A 474 17.73 15.97 -24.26
CA GLN A 474 17.88 15.61 -25.67
C GLN A 474 17.46 16.73 -26.64
N MET A 475 16.59 17.65 -26.20
CA MET A 475 15.88 18.57 -27.11
C MET A 475 16.46 19.99 -27.26
N GLY A 476 17.41 20.41 -26.42
CA GLY A 476 18.15 21.70 -26.52
C GLY A 476 17.41 22.90 -27.12
N ASN A 477 16.96 23.87 -26.30
CA ASN A 477 16.51 25.22 -26.70
C ASN A 477 15.64 25.35 -27.99
N THR A 478 14.71 24.43 -28.23
CA THR A 478 13.68 24.59 -29.26
C THR A 478 12.41 25.25 -28.67
N GLU A 479 11.89 26.29 -29.33
CA GLU A 479 10.81 27.19 -28.84
C GLU A 479 9.38 26.60 -28.88
N GLU A 480 9.20 25.33 -29.26
CA GLU A 480 7.88 24.69 -29.21
C GLU A 480 7.54 24.28 -27.77
N ARG A 481 6.51 24.90 -27.18
CA ARG A 481 5.98 24.53 -25.86
C ARG A 481 5.31 23.15 -25.92
N TYR A 482 6.08 22.09 -25.80
CA TYR A 482 5.56 20.75 -25.58
C TYR A 482 5.07 20.60 -24.14
N LEU A 483 3.75 20.38 -23.96
CA LEU A 483 3.20 19.96 -22.68
C LEU A 483 3.64 18.52 -22.40
N THR A 484 4.53 18.37 -21.44
CA THR A 484 4.90 17.04 -20.93
C THR A 484 3.80 16.53 -19.98
N PRO A 485 3.61 15.20 -19.86
CA PRO A 485 2.59 14.65 -18.95
C PRO A 485 2.71 15.15 -17.52
N ILE A 486 3.93 15.37 -17.02
CA ILE A 486 4.14 15.91 -15.67
C ILE A 486 3.63 17.35 -15.53
N MET A 487 3.81 18.20 -16.54
CA MET A 487 3.27 19.57 -16.53
C MET A 487 1.74 19.57 -16.51
N GLN A 488 1.11 18.64 -17.22
CA GLN A 488 -0.34 18.48 -17.19
C GLN A 488 -0.83 17.99 -15.83
N LEU A 489 -0.09 17.08 -15.19
CA LEU A 489 -0.40 16.59 -13.84
C LEU A 489 -0.26 17.67 -12.77
N GLN A 490 0.70 18.59 -12.94
CA GLN A 490 0.92 19.73 -12.05
C GLN A 490 -0.09 20.86 -12.27
N ASP A 491 -0.74 20.94 -13.43
CA ASP A 491 -1.75 21.94 -13.74
C ASP A 491 -3.05 21.70 -12.95
N PRO A 492 -3.39 22.55 -11.96
CA PRO A 492 -4.55 22.35 -11.11
C PRO A 492 -5.87 22.64 -11.83
N GLU A 493 -5.87 23.28 -13.01
CA GLU A 493 -7.07 23.46 -13.83
C GLU A 493 -7.39 22.17 -14.60
N GLN A 494 -6.36 21.55 -15.18
CA GLN A 494 -6.50 20.33 -15.98
C GLN A 494 -6.57 19.05 -15.16
N THR A 495 -5.87 18.97 -14.02
CA THR A 495 -5.75 17.75 -13.22
C THR A 495 -6.33 17.93 -11.83
N LYS A 496 -7.17 16.98 -11.42
CA LYS A 496 -7.81 16.90 -10.11
C LYS A 496 -7.42 15.58 -9.44
N VAL A 497 -6.40 15.63 -8.59
CA VAL A 497 -6.02 14.48 -7.77
C VAL A 497 -6.93 14.37 -6.55
N ILE A 498 -7.52 13.19 -6.34
CA ILE A 498 -8.43 12.89 -5.24
C ILE A 498 -7.81 11.80 -4.38
N ILE A 499 -7.52 12.12 -3.12
CA ILE A 499 -7.00 11.15 -2.15
C ILE A 499 -8.16 10.41 -1.49
N VAL A 500 -8.20 9.10 -1.65
CA VAL A 500 -9.17 8.21 -1.01
C VAL A 500 -8.55 7.58 0.22
N THR A 501 -9.26 7.66 1.34
CA THR A 501 -8.85 7.06 2.61
C THR A 501 -10.05 6.46 3.36
N LEU A 502 -9.78 5.90 4.55
CA LEU A 502 -10.78 5.41 5.50
C LEU A 502 -10.70 6.25 6.78
N ALA A 503 -11.78 6.25 7.57
CA ALA A 503 -11.81 6.90 8.89
C ALA A 503 -11.07 6.06 9.96
N GLU A 504 -9.83 5.69 9.67
CA GLU A 504 -8.94 4.89 10.50
C GLU A 504 -7.54 5.53 10.56
N THR A 505 -6.83 5.35 11.67
CA THR A 505 -5.56 6.04 11.93
C THR A 505 -4.51 5.77 10.87
N THR A 506 -4.24 4.50 10.55
CA THR A 506 -3.21 4.13 9.57
C THR A 506 -3.56 4.58 8.15
N PRO A 507 -4.76 4.30 7.60
CA PRO A 507 -5.16 4.86 6.30
C PRO A 507 -5.09 6.38 6.21
N MET A 508 -5.41 7.11 7.29
CA MET A 508 -5.27 8.56 7.32
C MET A 508 -3.80 9.00 7.24
N LEU A 509 -2.91 8.42 8.05
CA LEU A 509 -1.48 8.76 8.03
C LEU A 509 -0.84 8.45 6.69
N GLU A 510 -1.16 7.31 6.08
CA GLU A 510 -0.68 6.96 4.75
C GLU A 510 -1.19 7.90 3.67
N ALA A 511 -2.45 8.35 3.76
CA ALA A 511 -3.00 9.35 2.87
C ALA A 511 -2.34 10.72 3.06
N ALA A 512 -1.93 11.07 4.29
CA ALA A 512 -1.20 12.30 4.58
C ALA A 512 0.22 12.25 3.99
N ASN A 513 0.94 11.14 4.17
CA ASN A 513 2.25 10.93 3.56
C ASN A 513 2.17 10.99 2.03
N LEU A 514 1.16 10.35 1.42
CA LEU A 514 0.90 10.45 -0.01
C LEU A 514 0.71 11.91 -0.47
N GLN A 515 -0.06 12.70 0.29
CA GLN A 515 -0.25 14.11 -0.01
C GLN A 515 1.06 14.88 0.01
N ASP A 516 1.92 14.61 1.01
CA ASP A 516 3.22 15.27 1.11
C ASP A 516 4.15 14.84 -0.03
N ASP A 517 4.12 13.56 -0.43
CA ASP A 517 4.86 13.05 -1.58
C ASP A 517 4.41 13.72 -2.89
N LEU A 518 3.09 13.86 -3.11
CA LEU A 518 2.54 14.57 -4.26
C LEU A 518 2.94 16.05 -4.28
N ARG A 519 2.94 16.71 -3.11
CA ARG A 519 3.40 18.11 -2.99
C ARG A 519 4.88 18.27 -3.30
N ARG A 520 5.73 17.30 -2.97
CA ARG A 520 7.14 17.31 -3.40
C ARG A 520 7.29 17.23 -4.92
N ALA A 521 6.34 16.61 -5.62
CA ALA A 521 6.24 16.62 -7.07
C ALA A 521 5.49 17.84 -7.65
N GLU A 522 5.18 18.84 -6.81
CA GLU A 522 4.40 20.04 -7.15
C GLU A 522 2.96 19.73 -7.62
N ILE A 523 2.40 18.60 -7.19
CA ILE A 523 1.02 18.20 -7.46
C ILE A 523 0.21 18.42 -6.18
N GLU A 524 -0.68 19.41 -6.16
CA GLU A 524 -1.56 19.65 -4.99
C GLU A 524 -2.84 18.80 -5.09
N PRO A 525 -3.14 17.94 -4.11
CA PRO A 525 -4.40 17.21 -4.08
C PRO A 525 -5.60 18.15 -4.07
N TRP A 526 -6.56 17.90 -4.96
CA TRP A 526 -7.75 18.72 -5.12
C TRP A 526 -8.80 18.45 -4.03
N ALA A 527 -8.96 17.18 -3.63
CA ALA A 527 -9.92 16.75 -2.61
C ALA A 527 -9.49 15.47 -1.88
N TRP A 528 -10.11 15.24 -0.72
CA TRP A 528 -10.08 13.98 0.01
C TRP A 528 -11.46 13.33 0.02
N ILE A 529 -11.52 12.01 -0.12
CA ILE A 529 -12.74 11.21 0.10
C ILE A 529 -12.48 10.24 1.24
N ILE A 530 -13.26 10.36 2.30
CA ILE A 530 -13.31 9.38 3.39
C ILE A 530 -14.37 8.35 3.02
N ASN A 531 -13.92 7.14 2.68
CA ASN A 531 -14.77 6.06 2.24
C ASN A 531 -15.21 5.14 3.38
N ASN A 532 -16.29 4.38 3.15
CA ASN A 532 -16.78 3.32 4.04
C ASN A 532 -17.01 3.77 5.49
N SER A 533 -17.47 5.01 5.71
CA SER A 533 -17.72 5.50 7.06
C SER A 533 -18.92 4.81 7.69
N ILE A 534 -18.68 4.17 8.83
CA ILE A 534 -19.72 3.60 9.69
C ILE A 534 -20.53 4.74 10.31
N ALA A 535 -19.91 5.86 10.68
CA ALA A 535 -20.60 7.02 11.21
C ALA A 535 -21.62 7.59 10.22
N ALA A 536 -21.26 7.73 8.94
CA ALA A 536 -22.17 8.18 7.90
C ALA A 536 -23.29 7.18 7.60
N ALA A 537 -23.08 5.88 7.85
CA ALA A 537 -24.10 4.84 7.66
C ALA A 537 -25.17 4.82 8.78
N ARG A 538 -24.95 5.55 9.89
CA ARG A 538 -25.88 5.70 11.01
C ARG A 538 -26.45 4.36 11.54
N PRO A 539 -25.60 3.40 11.92
CA PRO A 539 -26.06 2.11 12.41
C PRO A 539 -26.83 2.24 13.72
N SER A 540 -27.73 1.29 13.94
CA SER A 540 -28.48 1.07 15.17
C SER A 540 -27.78 0.10 16.13
N SER A 541 -26.96 -0.83 15.60
CA SER A 541 -26.20 -1.83 16.37
C SER A 541 -25.27 -1.18 17.40
N PRO A 542 -25.28 -1.61 18.68
CA PRO A 542 -24.45 -1.01 19.74
C PRO A 542 -22.95 -1.03 19.43
N LEU A 543 -22.45 -2.15 18.89
CA LEU A 543 -21.03 -2.28 18.52
C LEU A 543 -20.66 -1.33 17.39
N LEU A 544 -21.48 -1.26 16.33
CA LEU A 544 -21.23 -0.35 15.21
C LEU A 544 -21.39 1.11 15.62
N LYS A 545 -22.28 1.44 16.56
CA LYS A 545 -22.37 2.79 17.15
C LYS A 545 -21.10 3.18 17.88
N ALA A 546 -20.55 2.26 18.68
CA ALA A 546 -19.27 2.48 19.34
C ALA A 546 -18.15 2.72 18.32
N ARG A 547 -18.07 1.90 17.25
CA ARG A 547 -17.10 2.08 16.16
C ARG A 547 -17.26 3.41 15.44
N ALA A 548 -18.49 3.78 15.05
CA ALA A 548 -18.80 5.06 14.43
C ALA A 548 -18.34 6.26 15.25
N SER A 549 -18.51 6.22 16.57
CA SER A 549 -18.04 7.31 17.44
C SER A 549 -16.51 7.51 17.38
N ARG A 550 -15.76 6.47 17.05
CA ARG A 550 -14.30 6.51 16.94
C ARG A 550 -13.81 7.09 15.62
N GLU A 551 -14.62 6.99 14.57
CA GLU A 551 -14.33 7.64 13.29
C GLU A 551 -14.34 9.17 13.41
N ILE A 552 -15.16 9.74 14.30
CA ILE A 552 -15.38 11.19 14.42
C ILE A 552 -14.06 11.95 14.59
N SER A 553 -13.22 11.52 15.54
CA SER A 553 -11.94 12.18 15.80
C SER A 553 -11.01 12.20 14.59
N ILE A 554 -10.98 11.10 13.83
CA ILE A 554 -10.14 10.93 12.64
C ILE A 554 -10.69 11.76 11.48
N ILE A 555 -12.02 11.74 11.30
CA ILE A 555 -12.70 12.57 10.30
C ILE A 555 -12.43 14.06 10.55
N GLN A 556 -12.49 14.51 11.81
CA GLN A 556 -12.17 15.88 12.19
C GLN A 556 -10.70 16.24 11.95
N GLN A 557 -9.76 15.32 12.21
CA GLN A 557 -8.34 15.52 11.89
C GLN A 557 -8.13 15.71 10.38
N ILE A 558 -8.79 14.89 9.55
CA ILE A 558 -8.73 15.04 8.08
C ILE A 558 -9.32 16.38 7.64
N GLN A 559 -10.50 16.73 8.16
CA GLN A 559 -11.19 17.98 7.81
C GLN A 559 -10.37 19.22 8.19
N ASN A 560 -9.75 19.23 9.37
CA ASN A 560 -9.07 20.41 9.90
C ASN A 560 -7.60 20.51 9.46
N GLY A 561 -6.94 19.39 9.17
CA GLY A 561 -5.49 19.32 8.94
C GLY A 561 -5.05 19.03 7.51
N HIS A 562 -5.86 18.30 6.72
CA HIS A 562 -5.39 17.73 5.45
C HIS A 562 -6.18 18.19 4.23
N ALA A 563 -7.50 18.28 4.32
CA ALA A 563 -8.38 18.39 3.16
C ALA A 563 -8.92 19.82 2.93
N ARG A 564 -8.64 20.42 1.76
CA ARG A 564 -9.33 21.66 1.33
C ARG A 564 -10.78 21.40 0.90
N ARG A 565 -10.99 20.27 0.24
CA ARG A 565 -12.29 19.71 -0.14
C ARG A 565 -12.40 18.31 0.41
N ILE A 566 -13.56 17.97 0.95
CA ILE A 566 -13.79 16.70 1.60
C ILE A 566 -15.15 16.14 1.20
N ALA A 567 -15.21 14.84 0.96
CA ALA A 567 -16.46 14.11 0.87
C ALA A 567 -16.44 12.88 1.79
N LEU A 568 -17.61 12.52 2.30
CA LEU A 568 -17.82 11.37 3.16
C LEU A 568 -18.80 10.41 2.49
N THR A 569 -18.41 9.14 2.29
CA THR A 569 -19.31 8.09 1.78
C THR A 569 -19.62 7.06 2.86
N PRO A 570 -20.90 6.67 3.03
CA PRO A 570 -21.27 5.70 4.05
C PRO A 570 -20.87 4.28 3.65
N LEU A 571 -20.58 3.44 4.64
CA LEU A 571 -20.48 2.00 4.45
C LEU A 571 -21.82 1.47 3.92
N GLN A 572 -21.80 0.89 2.73
CA GLN A 572 -23.01 0.45 2.04
C GLN A 572 -23.51 -0.90 2.54
N HIS A 573 -24.83 -1.05 2.72
CA HIS A 573 -25.49 -2.33 2.99
C HIS A 573 -25.33 -3.34 1.85
N GLU A 574 -25.16 -2.89 0.60
CA GLU A 574 -24.89 -3.78 -0.53
C GLU A 574 -23.59 -3.36 -1.20
N GLU A 575 -22.83 -4.30 -1.76
CA GLU A 575 -21.64 -3.93 -2.51
C GLU A 575 -22.06 -3.03 -3.69
N PRO A 576 -21.36 -1.90 -3.92
CA PRO A 576 -21.70 -0.93 -4.95
C PRO A 576 -21.31 -1.41 -6.35
N VAL A 577 -21.85 -2.56 -6.73
CA VAL A 577 -21.72 -3.19 -8.04
C VAL A 577 -22.93 -2.79 -8.89
N GLY A 578 -22.66 -2.34 -10.12
CA GLY A 578 -23.68 -1.87 -11.05
C GLY A 578 -23.97 -0.37 -10.95
N ILE A 579 -24.44 0.18 -12.08
CA ILE A 579 -24.67 1.63 -12.29
C ILE A 579 -25.54 2.25 -11.19
N GLU A 580 -26.68 1.62 -10.87
CA GLU A 580 -27.64 2.19 -9.90
C GLU A 580 -27.07 2.28 -8.48
N ARG A 581 -26.29 1.28 -8.06
CA ARG A 581 -25.64 1.32 -6.73
C ARG A 581 -24.46 2.28 -6.71
N LEU A 582 -23.71 2.38 -7.81
CA LEU A 582 -22.64 3.38 -7.97
C LEU A 582 -23.18 4.82 -7.94
N LYS A 583 -24.39 5.07 -8.50
CA LYS A 583 -25.08 6.37 -8.36
C LYS A 583 -25.50 6.64 -6.92
N LYS A 584 -26.08 5.66 -6.22
CA LYS A 584 -26.46 5.80 -4.80
C LYS A 584 -25.26 6.13 -3.90
N LEU A 585 -24.08 5.56 -4.18
CA LEU A 585 -22.85 5.87 -3.47
C LEU A 585 -22.48 7.36 -3.55
N SER A 586 -22.84 8.04 -4.64
CA SER A 586 -22.60 9.48 -4.78
C SER A 586 -23.42 10.33 -3.81
N GLY A 587 -24.46 9.79 -3.17
CA GLY A 587 -25.35 10.53 -2.27
C GLY A 587 -26.51 11.25 -2.98
N ARG A 588 -26.69 11.03 -4.29
CA ARG A 588 -27.87 11.50 -5.04
C ARG A 588 -29.07 10.63 -4.67
N ARG A 589 -30.12 11.22 -4.09
CA ARG A 589 -31.42 10.58 -3.89
C ARG A 589 -32.20 10.50 -5.19
#